data_AF-A0AA97EV99-F1
#
_entry.id   AF-A0AA97EV99-F1
#
_cell.length_a   1.000
_cell.length_b   1.000
_cell.length_c   1.000
_cell.angle_alpha   90.00
_cell.angle_beta   90.00
_cell.angle_gamma   90.00
#
_symmetry.space_group_name_H-M   'P 1'
#
loop_
_entity.id
_entity.type
_entity.pdbx_description
1 polymer ?
#
loop_
_entity_poly.entity_id
_entity_poly.type
_entity_poly.pdbx_seq_one_letter_code
_entity_poly.pdbx_strand_id
1 'polypeptide(L)'
;MPNTNSIPKNYDAGDLADIYMCSESDMQWMNTAISFVRKEIKKLKELAVNGEEITQHNFTDLIHHIDMYEYLAEERLSHHVEKAEHYSKEWEQLKGGRNA
;
A
#
# COMPACT_ATOMS: atom_id res chain seq x y z
N MET A 1 6.75 9.03 -39.73
CA MET A 1 6.26 7.95 -38.86
C MET A 1 4.82 8.27 -38.52
N PRO A 2 3.85 7.35 -38.64
CA PRO A 2 2.47 7.68 -38.38
C PRO A 2 2.32 7.99 -36.89
N ASN A 3 1.80 9.19 -36.60
CA ASN A 3 1.38 9.62 -35.28
C ASN A 3 0.26 8.67 -34.84
N THR A 4 0.55 7.76 -33.90
CA THR A 4 -0.49 6.95 -33.29
C THR A 4 -1.32 7.89 -32.43
N ASN A 5 -2.41 8.42 -32.98
CA ASN A 5 -3.46 9.05 -32.20
C ASN A 5 -3.89 8.00 -31.16
N SER A 6 -3.39 8.12 -29.94
CA SER A 6 -3.83 7.30 -28.82
C SER A 6 -5.32 7.59 -28.66
N ILE A 7 -6.16 6.66 -29.08
CA ILE A 7 -7.59 6.76 -28.83
C ILE A 7 -7.74 6.89 -27.31
N PRO A 8 -8.37 7.96 -26.80
CA PRO A 8 -8.56 8.12 -25.37
C PRO A 8 -9.24 6.89 -24.80
N LYS A 9 -8.64 6.28 -23.78
CA LYS A 9 -9.34 5.25 -23.02
C LYS A 9 -10.44 5.93 -22.22
N ASN A 10 -11.64 5.35 -22.27
CA ASN A 10 -12.72 5.75 -21.40
C ASN A 10 -12.62 4.91 -20.13
N TYR A 11 -12.65 5.60 -18.99
CA TYR A 11 -12.77 4.97 -17.68
C TYR A 11 -14.17 5.25 -17.15
N ASP A 12 -14.82 4.25 -16.60
CA ASP A 12 -16.15 4.36 -16.02
C ASP A 12 -16.14 4.24 -14.50
N ALA A 13 -17.33 4.27 -13.90
CA ALA A 13 -17.48 4.16 -12.45
C ALA A 13 -17.02 2.79 -11.91
N GLY A 14 -17.03 1.73 -12.74
CA GLY A 14 -16.51 0.41 -12.41
C GLY A 14 -14.99 0.43 -12.25
N ASP A 15 -14.26 1.04 -13.19
CA ASP A 15 -12.81 1.18 -13.09
C ASP A 15 -12.40 1.95 -11.82
N LEU A 16 -13.12 3.03 -11.49
CA LEU A 16 -12.89 3.79 -10.26
C LEU A 16 -13.21 2.96 -9.02
N ALA A 17 -14.31 2.21 -9.03
CA ALA A 17 -14.66 1.34 -7.92
C ALA A 17 -13.57 0.29 -7.66
N ASP A 18 -13.03 -0.34 -8.70
CA ASP A 18 -11.95 -1.33 -8.58
C ASP A 18 -10.68 -0.71 -7.96
N ILE A 19 -10.30 0.50 -8.37
CA ILE A 19 -9.15 1.22 -7.79
C ILE A 19 -9.37 1.51 -6.30
N TYR A 20 -10.55 2.02 -5.93
CA TYR A 20 -10.85 2.38 -4.56
C TYR A 20 -11.05 1.15 -3.66
N MET A 21 -11.61 0.05 -4.16
CA MET A 21 -11.69 -1.22 -3.43
C MET A 21 -10.29 -1.80 -3.15
N CYS A 22 -9.39 -1.72 -4.13
CA CYS A 22 -8.00 -2.13 -3.95
C CYS A 22 -7.31 -1.26 -2.87
N SER A 23 -7.45 0.06 -2.96
CA SER A 23 -6.90 1.00 -2.00
C SER A 23 -7.49 0.81 -0.59
N GLU A 24 -8.79 0.56 -0.48
CA GLU A 24 -9.44 0.24 0.78
C GLU A 24 -8.85 -1.04 1.39
N SER A 25 -8.72 -2.10 0.59
CA SER A 25 -8.14 -3.36 1.05
C SER A 25 -6.71 -3.16 1.57
N ASP A 26 -5.86 -2.44 0.82
CA ASP A 26 -4.48 -2.14 1.23
C ASP A 26 -4.45 -1.40 2.58
N MET A 27 -5.34 -0.41 2.77
CA MET A 27 -5.45 0.32 4.03
C MET A 27 -5.98 -0.54 5.19
N GLN A 28 -6.88 -1.49 4.92
CA GLN A 28 -7.34 -2.45 5.93
C GLN A 28 -6.21 -3.37 6.39
N TRP A 29 -5.37 -3.86 5.47
CA TRP A 29 -4.18 -4.65 5.79
C TRP A 29 -3.18 -3.86 6.63
N MET A 30 -2.91 -2.60 6.26
CA MET A 30 -2.00 -1.73 7.04
C MET A 30 -2.54 -1.42 8.43
N ASN A 31 -3.84 -1.17 8.57
CA ASN A 31 -4.46 -0.97 9.88
C ASN A 31 -4.35 -2.23 10.76
N THR A 32 -4.55 -3.41 10.17
CA THR A 32 -4.39 -4.70 10.85
C THR A 32 -2.96 -4.89 11.33
N ALA A 33 -1.97 -4.61 10.48
CA ALA A 33 -0.55 -4.67 10.82
C ALA A 33 -0.19 -3.76 12.00
N ILE A 34 -0.59 -2.49 11.93
CA ILE A 34 -0.36 -1.51 13.01
C ILE A 34 -1.04 -1.96 14.31
N SER A 35 -2.26 -2.47 14.22
CA SER A 35 -3.00 -2.98 15.38
C SER A 35 -2.30 -4.17 16.03
N PHE A 36 -1.76 -5.09 15.23
CA PHE A 36 -0.94 -6.20 15.72
C PHE A 36 0.31 -5.71 16.44
N VAL A 37 1.10 -4.83 15.82
CA VAL A 37 2.32 -4.27 16.42
C VAL A 37 2.00 -3.55 17.74
N ARG A 38 0.95 -2.74 17.78
CA ARG A 38 0.50 -2.06 19.01
C ARG A 38 0.13 -3.04 20.12
N LYS A 39 -0.53 -4.16 19.77
CA LYS A 39 -0.92 -5.20 20.73
C LYS A 39 0.32 -5.89 21.31
N GLU A 40 1.26 -6.31 20.48
CA GLU A 40 2.47 -6.99 20.94
C GLU A 40 3.37 -6.07 21.77
N ILE A 41 3.51 -4.79 21.39
CA ILE A 41 4.24 -3.81 22.21
C ILE A 41 3.59 -3.64 23.60
N LYS A 42 2.26 -3.60 23.68
CA LYS A 42 1.56 -3.52 24.98
C LYS A 42 1.84 -4.75 25.83
N LYS A 43 1.79 -5.95 25.24
CA LYS A 43 2.12 -7.21 25.93
C LYS A 43 3.55 -7.20 26.45
N LEU A 44 4.53 -6.80 25.65
CA LEU A 44 5.92 -6.66 26.09
C LEU A 44 6.07 -5.67 27.25
N LYS A 45 5.35 -4.55 27.19
CA LYS A 45 5.33 -3.55 28.27
C LYS A 45 4.73 -4.12 29.56
N GLU A 46 3.66 -4.90 29.49
CA GLU A 46 3.05 -5.55 30.64
C GLU A 46 4.00 -6.54 31.30
N LEU A 47 4.67 -7.39 30.51
CA LEU A 47 5.71 -8.30 31.01
C LEU A 47 6.82 -7.54 31.74
N ALA A 48 7.32 -6.45 31.15
CA ALA A 48 8.36 -5.61 31.76
C ALA A 48 7.92 -5.01 33.11
N VAL A 49 6.69 -4.49 33.19
CA VAL A 49 6.15 -3.89 34.41
C VAL A 49 5.97 -4.92 35.51
N ASN A 50 5.59 -6.14 35.16
CA ASN A 50 5.40 -7.24 36.10
C ASN A 50 6.73 -7.88 36.57
N GLY A 51 7.87 -7.44 36.02
CA GLY A 51 9.18 -8.05 36.30
C GLY A 51 9.34 -9.44 35.68
N GLU A 52 8.54 -9.78 34.68
CA GLU A 52 8.65 -11.02 33.93
C GLU A 52 9.85 -10.99 32.98
N GLU A 53 10.44 -12.16 32.72
CA GLU A 53 11.58 -12.28 31.81
C GLU A 53 11.15 -12.00 30.37
N ILE A 54 11.81 -11.04 29.72
CA ILE A 54 11.67 -10.77 28.30
C ILE A 54 12.81 -11.43 27.57
N THR A 55 12.49 -12.36 26.69
CA THR A 55 13.44 -13.17 25.93
C THR A 55 13.48 -12.75 24.46
N GLN A 56 14.49 -13.21 23.72
CA GLN A 56 14.56 -12.97 22.28
C GLN A 56 13.35 -13.52 21.53
N HIS A 57 12.75 -14.62 21.98
CA HIS A 57 11.57 -15.21 21.34
C HIS A 57 10.39 -14.23 21.29
N ASN A 58 10.24 -13.38 22.33
CA ASN A 58 9.21 -12.34 22.35
C ASN A 58 9.38 -11.30 21.22
N PHE A 59 10.61 -11.10 20.75
CA PHE A 59 10.91 -10.18 19.65
C PHE A 59 10.95 -10.88 18.29
N THR A 60 11.35 -12.15 18.22
CA THR A 60 11.44 -12.91 16.96
C THR A 60 10.11 -12.89 16.20
N ASP A 61 9.01 -13.21 16.88
CA ASP A 61 7.69 -13.23 16.24
C ASP A 61 7.27 -11.82 15.80
N LEU A 62 7.51 -10.81 16.64
CA LEU A 62 7.17 -9.43 16.33
C LEU A 62 7.95 -8.91 15.12
N ILE A 63 9.26 -9.14 15.07
CA ILE A 63 10.13 -8.75 13.96
C ILE A 63 9.68 -9.45 12.68
N HIS A 64 9.44 -10.76 12.72
CA HIS A 64 9.01 -11.51 11.54
C HIS A 64 7.71 -10.96 10.93
N HIS A 65 6.74 -10.59 11.77
CA HIS A 65 5.50 -9.98 11.30
C HIS A 65 5.74 -8.57 10.75
N ILE A 66 6.58 -7.76 11.39
CA ILE A 66 6.95 -6.43 10.89
C ILE A 66 7.60 -6.54 9.51
N ASP A 67 8.59 -7.42 9.34
CA ASP A 67 9.28 -7.62 8.06
C ASP A 67 8.28 -8.03 6.95
N MET A 68 7.35 -8.92 7.27
CA MET A 68 6.29 -9.33 6.33
C MET A 68 5.36 -8.16 5.97
N TYR A 69 4.94 -7.36 6.96
CA TYR A 69 4.08 -6.20 6.72
C TYR A 69 4.78 -5.10 5.94
N GLU A 70 6.07 -4.87 6.20
CA GLU A 70 6.90 -3.93 5.46
C GLU A 70 7.02 -4.34 3.99
N TYR A 71 7.36 -5.61 3.72
CA TYR A 71 7.40 -6.14 2.35
C TYR A 71 6.08 -5.93 1.59
N LEU A 72 4.95 -6.24 2.24
CA LEU A 72 3.63 -6.04 1.62
C LEU A 72 3.33 -4.56 1.39
N ALA A 73 3.66 -3.69 2.35
CA ALA A 73 3.47 -2.25 2.21
C ALA A 73 4.29 -1.68 1.06
N GLU A 74 5.54 -2.10 0.91
CA GLU A 74 6.43 -1.70 -0.18
C GLU A 74 5.92 -2.16 -1.55
N GLU A 75 5.47 -3.42 -1.67
CA GLU A 75 4.93 -3.98 -2.91
C GLU A 75 3.69 -3.19 -3.36
N ARG A 76 2.76 -2.93 -2.45
CA ARG A 76 1.56 -2.13 -2.71
C ARG A 76 1.89 -0.67 -3.06
N LEU A 77 2.81 -0.05 -2.32
CA LEU A 77 3.27 1.30 -2.62
C LEU A 77 3.88 1.38 -4.02
N SER A 78 4.76 0.44 -4.37
CA SER A 78 5.39 0.38 -5.69
C SER A 78 4.34 0.25 -6.80
N HIS A 79 3.33 -0.60 -6.60
CA HIS A 79 2.23 -0.73 -7.55
C HIS A 79 1.48 0.59 -7.77
N HIS A 80 1.11 1.27 -6.68
CA HIS A 80 0.39 2.55 -6.76
C HIS A 80 1.23 3.67 -7.36
N VAL A 81 2.54 3.71 -7.08
CA VAL A 81 3.48 4.65 -7.72
C VAL A 81 3.52 4.41 -9.23
N GLU A 82 3.68 3.16 -9.67
CA GLU A 82 3.70 2.81 -11.10
C GLU A 82 2.39 3.23 -11.80
N LYS A 83 1.23 2.93 -11.19
CA LYS A 83 -0.08 3.30 -11.74
C LYS A 83 -0.27 4.82 -11.77
N ALA A 84 0.10 5.53 -10.71
CA ALA A 84 0.01 6.98 -10.66
C ALA A 84 0.86 7.63 -11.75
N GLU A 85 2.09 7.14 -11.97
CA GLU A 85 2.94 7.62 -13.07
C GLU A 85 2.34 7.32 -14.44
N HIS A 86 1.81 6.11 -14.64
CA HIS A 86 1.20 5.71 -15.91
C HIS A 86 0.02 6.61 -16.27
N TYR A 87 -0.93 6.79 -15.36
CA TYR A 87 -2.11 7.63 -15.60
C TYR A 87 -1.78 9.12 -15.68
N SER A 88 -0.75 9.59 -14.96
CA SER A 88 -0.25 10.97 -15.12
C SER A 88 0.30 11.20 -16.53
N LYS A 89 1.06 10.25 -17.08
CA LYS A 89 1.57 10.32 -18.46
C LYS A 89 0.44 10.28 -19.49
N GLU A 90 -0.54 9.39 -19.30
CA GLU A 90 -1.72 9.30 -20.16
C GLU A 90 -2.52 10.63 -20.18
N TRP A 91 -2.72 11.22 -19.00
CA TRP A 91 -3.41 12.49 -18.86
C TRP A 91 -2.71 13.66 -19.57
N GLU A 92 -1.39 13.76 -19.43
CA GLU A 92 -0.61 14.81 -20.10
C GLU A 92 -0.62 14.67 -21.63
N GLN A 93 -0.59 13.44 -22.16
CA GLN A 93 -0.73 13.21 -23.62
C GLN A 93 -2.11 13.66 -24.12
N LEU A 94 -3.18 13.38 -23.37
CA LEU A 94 -4.54 13.79 -23.72
C LEU A 94 -4.79 15.31 -23.60
N LYS A 95 -4.07 16.00 -22.71
CA LYS A 95 -4.06 17.47 -22.65
C LYS A 95 -3.31 18.07 -23.82
N GLY A 96 -2.14 17.53 -24.18
CA GLY A 96 -1.32 18.00 -25.29
C GLY A 96 -2.04 17.90 -26.65
N GLY A 97 -2.84 16.85 -26.85
CA GLY A 97 -3.67 16.67 -28.05
C GLY A 97 -4.95 17.51 -28.11
N ARG A 98 -5.35 18.17 -27.01
CA ARG A 98 -6.53 19.07 -26.97
C ARG A 98 -6.22 20.51 -27.36
N ASN A 99 -4.93 20.87 -27.48
CA ASN A 99 -4.46 22.21 -27.82
C ASN A 99 -3.69 22.27 -29.16
N ALA A 100 -3.78 21.22 -29.99
CA ALA A 100 -3.09 21.09 -31.29
C ALA A 100 -4.07 21.09 -32.46
#